data_AF-A0AB34K9X4-F1
#
_entry.id   AF-A0AB34K9X4-F1
#
_cell.length_a   1.000
_cell.length_b   1.000
_cell.length_c   1.000
_cell.angle_alpha   90.00
_cell.angle_beta   90.00
_cell.angle_gamma   90.00
#
_symmetry.space_group_name_H-M   'P 1'
#
loop_
_entity.id
_entity.type
_entity.pdbx_description
1 polymer ?
#
loop_
_entity_poly.entity_id
_entity_poly.type
_entity_poly.pdbx_seq_one_letter_code
_entity_poly.pdbx_strand_id
1 'polypeptide(L)'
;MSAPCLLSHCVAEHGTLVDVHAASEPGQDAPSCEDTISVMGVGPLLPEDPVSLQKSASRAANYLPQLSGLAASFDLFESARISDALKCQQEQGTRGGVILSLDDADMVPIAPSVNRKLYLCEQATYVLAGGLGGLGQSLARLLVDHGARNLALLSRGGLDSPSAETFIKEMAEVGVAVKVLACDIGDDGSMKAALDDCAGTMPPIRGVIQAATVYRDAIFDNFTFEDWQANLRAKVQGSWNLHRHLPKDIDFFVMLGSVAGLMGHVSQAGYAAGNTF
;
A
#
# COMPACT_ATOMS: atom_id res chain seq x y z
N MET A 1 7.55 -2.51 -54.49
CA MET A 1 7.61 -2.52 -53.01
C MET A 1 8.70 -3.51 -52.64
N SER A 2 9.87 -3.06 -52.19
CA SER A 2 10.95 -3.98 -51.79
C SER A 2 10.60 -4.58 -50.43
N ALA A 3 10.81 -5.88 -50.26
CA ALA A 3 10.73 -6.53 -48.95
C ALA A 3 11.74 -5.86 -47.98
N PRO A 4 11.42 -5.73 -46.68
CA PRO A 4 12.36 -5.24 -45.70
C PRO A 4 13.59 -6.15 -45.65
N CYS A 5 14.78 -5.57 -45.71
CA CYS A 5 16.04 -6.32 -45.61
C CYS A 5 16.23 -6.70 -44.13
N LEU A 6 16.16 -7.99 -43.81
CA LEU A 6 16.37 -8.50 -42.46
C LEU A 6 17.88 -8.48 -42.13
N LEU A 7 18.25 -7.91 -40.97
CA LEU A 7 19.64 -7.84 -40.51
C LEU A 7 20.28 -9.23 -40.34
N SER A 8 19.47 -10.26 -40.08
CA SER A 8 19.91 -11.65 -40.00
C SER A 8 20.49 -12.17 -41.32
N HIS A 9 20.12 -11.59 -42.47
CA HIS A 9 20.65 -11.97 -43.79
C HIS A 9 22.00 -11.30 -44.09
N CYS A 10 22.48 -10.41 -43.23
CA CYS A 10 23.78 -9.75 -43.34
C CYS A 10 24.88 -10.47 -42.55
N VAL A 11 24.54 -11.55 -41.84
CA VAL A 11 25.49 -12.36 -41.05
C VAL A 11 26.08 -13.42 -41.98
N ALA A 12 27.42 -13.42 -42.11
CA ALA A 12 28.12 -14.47 -42.85
C ALA A 12 28.11 -15.78 -42.04
N GLU A 13 28.37 -16.91 -42.70
CA GLU A 13 28.51 -18.22 -42.05
C GLU A 13 29.52 -18.15 -40.88
N HIS A 14 29.10 -18.61 -39.69
CA HIS A 14 29.80 -18.49 -38.41
C HIS A 14 29.90 -17.05 -37.85
N GLY A 15 29.07 -16.14 -38.33
CA GLY A 15 28.95 -14.80 -37.80
C GLY A 15 28.22 -14.78 -36.45
N THR A 16 28.37 -13.67 -35.72
CA THR A 16 27.66 -13.45 -34.46
C THR A 16 26.74 -12.25 -34.58
N LEU A 17 25.46 -12.46 -34.31
CA LEU A 17 24.49 -11.38 -34.16
C LEU A 17 24.33 -11.05 -32.68
N VAL A 18 24.61 -9.79 -32.32
CA VAL A 18 24.41 -9.29 -30.95
C VAL A 18 23.23 -8.33 -30.95
N ASP A 19 22.13 -8.74 -30.31
CA ASP A 19 20.96 -7.88 -30.12
C ASP A 19 21.03 -7.21 -28.74
N VAL A 20 21.04 -5.87 -28.75
CA VAL A 20 21.13 -5.02 -27.56
C VAL A 20 19.79 -4.36 -27.20
N HIS A 21 18.73 -4.60 -28.00
CA HIS A 21 17.40 -4.05 -27.75
C HIS A 21 16.60 -4.98 -26.85
N ALA A 22 16.45 -4.60 -25.58
CA ALA A 22 15.70 -5.38 -24.58
C ALA A 22 14.16 -5.41 -24.78
N ALA A 23 13.63 -4.98 -25.94
CA ALA A 23 12.20 -4.74 -26.14
C ALA A 23 11.51 -5.68 -27.15
N SER A 24 12.24 -6.55 -27.85
CA SER A 24 11.65 -7.53 -28.75
C SER A 24 11.93 -8.94 -28.23
N GLU A 25 10.87 -9.70 -27.93
CA GLU A 25 10.99 -11.16 -27.99
C GLU A 25 11.50 -11.53 -29.39
N PRO A 26 12.44 -12.49 -29.53
CA PRO A 26 12.95 -12.86 -30.84
C PRO A 26 11.76 -13.27 -31.71
N GLY A 27 11.43 -12.41 -32.68
CA GLY A 27 10.40 -12.67 -33.67
C GLY A 27 10.76 -13.91 -34.49
N GLN A 28 9.78 -14.43 -35.22
CA GLN A 28 9.81 -15.67 -36.03
C GLN A 28 10.90 -15.76 -37.12
N ASP A 29 11.89 -14.85 -37.15
CA ASP A 29 12.91 -14.66 -38.18
C ASP A 29 14.35 -14.77 -37.62
N ALA A 30 14.62 -15.78 -36.79
CA ALA A 30 15.97 -16.08 -36.30
C ALA A 30 16.88 -16.64 -37.43
N PRO A 31 18.17 -16.24 -37.52
CA PRO A 31 19.13 -16.83 -38.47
C PRO A 31 19.30 -18.34 -38.31
N SER A 32 19.93 -18.97 -39.31
CA SER A 32 20.07 -20.43 -39.38
C SER A 32 20.87 -21.02 -38.20
N CYS A 33 20.68 -22.31 -37.92
CA CYS A 33 21.22 -23.04 -36.76
C CYS A 33 22.77 -23.01 -36.62
N GLU A 34 23.50 -22.60 -37.66
CA GLU A 34 24.97 -22.53 -37.66
C GLU A 34 25.54 -21.19 -37.15
N ASP A 35 24.69 -20.17 -36.96
CA ASP A 35 25.07 -18.84 -36.47
C ASP A 35 24.70 -18.65 -34.99
N THR A 36 25.51 -17.88 -34.26
CA THR A 36 25.27 -17.60 -32.83
C THR A 36 24.53 -16.28 -32.64
N ILE A 37 23.38 -16.32 -31.97
CA ILE A 37 22.64 -15.12 -31.54
C ILE A 37 22.89 -14.90 -30.05
N SER A 38 23.37 -13.72 -29.68
CA SER A 38 23.48 -13.29 -28.28
C SER A 38 22.58 -12.09 -28.03
N VAL A 39 21.55 -12.26 -27.20
CA VAL A 39 20.74 -11.15 -26.69
C VAL A 39 21.41 -10.64 -25.43
N MET A 40 21.83 -9.37 -25.42
CA MET A 40 22.53 -8.76 -24.30
C MET A 40 21.70 -7.61 -23.71
N GLY A 41 21.09 -7.87 -22.55
CA GLY A 41 20.50 -6.85 -21.71
C GLY A 41 21.41 -6.49 -20.54
N VAL A 42 21.86 -5.24 -20.43
CA VAL A 42 22.66 -4.80 -19.28
C VAL A 42 21.81 -4.67 -18.01
N GLY A 43 20.53 -4.31 -18.15
CA GLY A 43 19.60 -4.15 -17.02
C GLY A 43 19.38 -5.43 -16.20
N PRO A 44 19.06 -6.59 -16.82
CA PRO A 44 18.90 -7.87 -16.12
C PRO A 44 20.18 -8.40 -15.45
N LEU A 45 21.38 -8.05 -15.95
CA LEU A 45 22.64 -8.54 -15.37
C LEU A 45 22.92 -7.99 -13.96
N LEU A 46 22.38 -6.83 -13.60
CA LEU A 46 22.61 -6.23 -12.29
C LEU A 46 22.06 -7.09 -11.13
N PRO A 47 20.81 -7.58 -11.16
CA PRO A 47 20.31 -8.52 -10.15
C PRO A 47 20.80 -9.97 -10.36
N GLU A 48 21.10 -10.41 -11.58
CA GLU A 48 21.37 -11.84 -11.88
C GLU A 48 22.85 -12.25 -11.76
N ASP A 49 23.78 -11.42 -12.23
CA ASP A 49 25.24 -11.69 -12.17
C ASP A 49 26.06 -10.40 -12.03
N PRO A 50 26.08 -9.79 -10.84
CA PRO A 50 26.78 -8.52 -10.61
C PRO A 50 28.30 -8.63 -10.79
N VAL A 51 28.88 -9.82 -10.63
CA VAL A 51 30.32 -10.05 -10.74
C VAL A 51 30.77 -9.97 -12.20
N SER A 52 30.02 -10.58 -13.12
CA SER A 52 30.31 -10.48 -14.56
C SER A 52 30.11 -9.07 -15.09
N LEU A 53 29.10 -8.34 -14.59
CA LEU A 53 28.88 -6.93 -14.92
C LEU A 53 30.05 -6.06 -14.45
N GLN A 54 30.51 -6.23 -13.21
CA GLN A 54 31.67 -5.50 -12.67
C GLN A 54 32.95 -5.76 -13.49
N LYS A 55 33.23 -7.02 -13.84
CA LYS A 55 34.39 -7.38 -14.68
C LYS A 55 34.32 -6.73 -16.06
N SER A 56 33.13 -6.75 -16.67
CA SER A 56 32.90 -6.17 -18.00
C SER A 56 33.03 -4.64 -17.97
N ALA A 57 32.45 -3.97 -16.97
CA ALA A 57 32.59 -2.53 -16.75
C ALA A 57 34.06 -2.12 -16.50
N SER A 58 34.79 -2.89 -15.68
CA SER A 58 36.21 -2.64 -15.41
C SER A 58 37.07 -2.79 -16.66
N ARG A 59 36.78 -3.79 -17.50
CA ARG A 59 37.45 -3.95 -18.80
C ARG A 59 37.13 -2.80 -19.73
N ALA A 60 35.88 -2.37 -19.83
CA ALA A 60 35.46 -1.24 -20.65
C ALA A 60 36.15 0.07 -20.21
N ALA A 61 36.32 0.29 -18.91
CA ALA A 61 37.00 1.47 -18.37
C ALA A 61 38.44 1.62 -18.88
N ASN A 62 39.17 0.51 -19.10
CA ASN A 62 40.53 0.54 -19.64
C ASN A 62 40.60 1.06 -21.09
N TYR A 63 39.49 0.99 -21.83
CA TYR A 63 39.40 1.49 -23.20
C TYR A 63 38.88 2.93 -23.28
N LEU A 64 38.34 3.51 -22.18
CA LEU A 64 37.82 4.88 -22.16
C LEU A 64 38.82 5.94 -22.69
N PRO A 65 40.13 5.91 -22.34
CA PRO A 65 41.09 6.87 -22.89
C PRO A 65 41.28 6.75 -24.41
N GLN A 66 41.03 5.56 -24.98
CA GLN A 66 41.17 5.29 -26.42
C GLN A 66 39.91 5.68 -27.21
N LEU A 67 38.79 5.89 -26.51
CA LEU A 67 37.50 6.29 -27.08
C LEU A 67 37.36 7.82 -27.22
N SER A 68 38.41 8.59 -26.91
CA SER A 68 38.40 10.06 -26.94
C SER A 68 38.05 10.68 -28.31
N GLY A 69 38.13 9.90 -29.40
CA GLY A 69 37.73 10.31 -30.75
C GLY A 69 36.31 9.92 -31.16
N LEU A 70 35.64 9.05 -30.40
CA LEU A 70 34.22 8.73 -30.53
C LEU A 70 33.43 9.71 -29.66
N ALA A 71 33.39 10.98 -30.07
CA ALA A 71 32.68 12.01 -29.33
C ALA A 71 31.16 11.77 -29.39
N ALA A 72 30.65 10.96 -28.47
CA ALA A 72 29.27 11.13 -28.03
C ALA A 72 29.21 12.51 -27.35
N SER A 73 28.37 13.41 -27.86
CA SER A 73 28.08 14.66 -27.18
C SER A 73 27.33 14.35 -25.90
N PHE A 74 27.84 14.82 -24.77
CA PHE A 74 27.11 14.75 -23.51
C PHE A 74 26.72 16.14 -23.06
N ASP A 75 25.44 16.34 -22.79
CA ASP A 75 24.94 17.56 -22.17
C ASP A 75 24.91 17.38 -20.66
N LEU A 76 25.55 18.30 -19.95
CA LEU A 76 25.63 18.29 -18.49
C LEU A 76 24.51 19.16 -17.92
N PHE A 77 23.73 18.58 -17.00
CA PHE A 77 22.67 19.27 -16.27
C PHE A 77 22.87 19.11 -14.76
N GLU A 78 22.54 20.14 -14.00
CA GLU A 78 22.41 20.03 -12.54
C GLU A 78 21.21 19.15 -12.18
N SER A 79 21.28 18.44 -11.06
CA SER A 79 20.21 17.52 -10.64
C SER A 79 18.88 18.24 -10.37
N ALA A 80 18.93 19.51 -9.97
CA ALA A 80 17.76 20.40 -9.85
C ALA A 80 17.00 20.59 -11.17
N ARG A 81 17.65 20.37 -12.32
CA ARG A 81 17.09 20.52 -13.67
C ARG A 81 16.80 19.18 -14.36
N ILE A 82 16.52 18.13 -13.59
CA ILE A 82 16.25 16.78 -14.12
C ILE A 82 15.14 16.76 -15.18
N SER A 83 14.13 17.62 -15.06
CA SER A 83 13.06 17.73 -16.06
C SER A 83 13.56 18.25 -17.41
N ASP A 84 14.52 19.16 -17.42
CA ASP A 84 15.11 19.69 -18.66
C ASP A 84 16.06 18.66 -19.29
N ALA A 85 16.83 17.97 -18.46
CA ALA A 85 17.67 16.83 -18.88
C ALA A 85 16.86 15.74 -19.59
N LEU A 86 15.72 15.34 -19.03
CA LEU A 86 14.85 14.31 -19.64
C LEU A 86 14.24 14.77 -20.97
N LYS A 87 13.83 16.04 -21.08
CA LYS A 87 13.34 16.61 -22.34
C LYS A 87 14.44 16.63 -23.40
N CYS A 88 15.64 17.05 -23.03
CA CYS A 88 16.81 17.06 -23.90
C CYS A 88 17.11 15.65 -24.47
N GLN A 89 17.10 14.62 -23.61
CA GLN A 89 17.29 13.23 -24.04
C GLN A 89 16.20 12.74 -25.00
N GLN A 90 14.94 13.15 -24.80
CA GLN A 90 13.83 12.79 -25.68
C GLN A 90 13.96 13.44 -27.06
N GLU A 91 14.46 14.67 -27.13
CA GLU A 91 14.62 15.42 -28.39
C GLU A 91 15.86 14.99 -29.19
N GLN A 92 16.96 14.63 -28.51
CA GLN A 92 18.23 14.27 -29.15
C GLN A 92 18.32 12.80 -29.61
N GLY A 93 17.43 11.93 -29.14
CA GLY A 93 17.42 10.52 -29.51
C GLY A 93 18.67 9.76 -29.04
N THR A 94 19.25 8.92 -29.91
CA THR A 94 20.43 8.07 -29.60
C THR A 94 21.79 8.76 -29.84
N ARG A 95 21.80 10.02 -30.30
CA ARG A 95 23.03 10.78 -30.53
C ARG A 95 23.40 11.56 -29.28
N GLY A 96 24.13 10.90 -28.38
CA GLY A 96 24.60 11.51 -27.15
C GLY A 96 23.88 11.00 -25.91
N GLY A 97 24.34 11.45 -24.75
CA GLY A 97 23.72 11.12 -23.47
C GLY A 97 23.64 12.35 -22.58
N VAL A 98 22.69 12.37 -21.67
CA VAL A 98 22.61 13.43 -20.67
C VAL A 98 23.32 12.98 -19.39
N ILE A 99 24.21 13.82 -18.87
CA ILE A 99 24.87 13.62 -17.58
C ILE A 99 24.20 14.54 -16.56
N LEU A 100 23.80 13.97 -15.43
CA LEU A 100 23.34 14.72 -14.27
C LEU A 100 24.50 14.89 -13.28
N SER A 101 24.87 16.12 -13.00
CA SER A 101 25.75 16.46 -11.87
C SER A 101 24.93 16.49 -10.59
N LEU A 102 25.44 15.85 -9.54
CA LEU A 102 24.83 15.83 -8.22
C LEU A 102 25.72 16.66 -7.29
N ASP A 103 25.19 17.75 -6.73
CA ASP A 103 25.85 18.56 -5.71
C ASP A 103 25.02 18.54 -4.41
N ASP A 104 25.69 18.64 -3.26
CA ASP A 104 25.04 18.68 -1.94
C ASP A 104 24.09 19.88 -1.78
N ALA A 105 24.30 20.95 -2.55
CA ALA A 105 23.46 22.15 -2.53
C ALA A 105 22.20 22.05 -3.43
N ASP A 106 22.07 20.99 -4.25
CA ASP A 106 20.97 20.88 -5.19
C ASP A 106 19.63 20.58 -4.49
N MET A 107 18.63 21.41 -4.77
CA MET A 107 17.26 21.20 -4.30
C MET A 107 16.44 20.44 -5.36
N VAL A 108 16.16 19.16 -5.11
CA VAL A 108 15.39 18.30 -6.03
C VAL A 108 14.01 18.02 -5.44
N PRO A 109 12.91 18.15 -6.22
CA PRO A 109 11.58 17.78 -5.76
C PRO A 109 11.50 16.26 -5.56
N ILE A 110 11.29 15.83 -4.31
CA ILE A 110 11.08 14.43 -3.97
C ILE A 110 9.58 14.20 -3.80
N ALA A 111 8.99 13.35 -4.64
CA ALA A 111 7.69 12.78 -4.34
C ALA A 111 7.92 11.71 -3.24
N PRO A 112 7.37 11.87 -2.02
CA PRO A 112 7.50 10.84 -1.01
C PRO A 112 6.93 9.53 -1.56
N SER A 113 7.70 8.45 -1.50
CA SER A 113 7.24 7.14 -1.92
C SER A 113 6.06 6.74 -1.03
N VAL A 114 4.87 6.62 -1.65
CA VAL A 114 3.61 6.29 -0.94
C VAL A 114 3.56 4.81 -0.55
N ASN A 115 4.59 4.02 -0.85
CA ASN A 115 4.63 2.59 -0.54
C ASN A 115 5.06 2.34 0.92
N ARG A 116 4.33 2.89 1.88
CA ARG A 116 4.45 2.49 3.28
C ARG A 116 3.66 1.21 3.46
N LYS A 117 4.37 0.07 3.49
CA LYS A 117 3.79 -1.19 3.96
C LYS A 117 3.33 -0.98 5.41
N LEU A 118 2.07 -1.30 5.70
CA LEU A 118 1.54 -1.27 7.05
C LEU A 118 2.15 -2.44 7.83
N TYR A 119 2.89 -2.15 8.90
CA TYR A 119 3.40 -3.16 9.83
C TYR A 119 2.87 -2.85 11.21
N LEU A 120 2.14 -3.80 11.78
CA LEU A 120 1.54 -3.73 13.10
C LEU A 120 2.40 -4.49 14.10
N CYS A 121 2.50 -3.95 15.31
CA CYS A 121 3.29 -4.54 16.37
C CYS A 121 2.57 -5.76 16.95
N GLU A 122 3.23 -6.93 16.92
CA GLU A 122 2.68 -8.18 17.48
C GLU A 122 2.48 -8.11 19.01
N GLN A 123 3.18 -7.19 19.69
CA GLN A 123 3.09 -6.96 21.14
C GLN A 123 2.10 -5.83 21.50
N ALA A 124 1.25 -5.44 20.55
CA ALA A 124 0.22 -4.43 20.77
C ALA A 124 -1.19 -5.02 20.62
N THR A 125 -2.15 -4.34 21.24
CA THR A 125 -3.58 -4.61 21.10
C THR A 125 -4.24 -3.63 20.16
N TYR A 126 -5.09 -4.14 19.27
CA TYR A 126 -5.90 -3.34 18.36
C TYR A 126 -7.38 -3.49 18.71
N VAL A 127 -8.03 -2.35 18.99
CA VAL A 127 -9.43 -2.31 19.42
C VAL A 127 -10.34 -2.11 18.21
N LEU A 128 -11.36 -2.94 18.06
CA LEU A 128 -12.38 -2.79 17.03
C LEU A 128 -13.76 -2.64 17.68
N ALA A 129 -14.29 -1.42 17.66
CA ALA A 129 -15.68 -1.20 18.06
C ALA A 129 -16.61 -1.67 16.95
N GLY A 130 -17.56 -2.57 17.27
CA GLY A 130 -18.32 -3.28 16.25
C GLY A 130 -17.52 -4.39 15.56
N GLY A 131 -16.45 -4.88 16.20
CA GLY A 131 -15.51 -5.86 15.62
C GLY A 131 -16.12 -7.21 15.23
N LEU A 132 -17.29 -7.56 15.79
CA LEU A 132 -18.00 -8.80 15.47
C LEU A 132 -18.99 -8.66 14.29
N GLY A 133 -19.21 -7.44 13.78
CA GLY A 133 -19.96 -7.23 12.54
C GLY A 133 -19.13 -7.58 11.30
N GLY A 134 -19.78 -7.77 10.15
CA GLY A 134 -19.09 -8.18 8.91
C GLY A 134 -17.91 -7.30 8.53
N LEU A 135 -18.09 -5.97 8.52
CA LEU A 135 -16.99 -5.02 8.26
C LEU A 135 -15.88 -5.08 9.34
N GLY A 136 -16.27 -5.19 10.60
CA GLY A 136 -15.33 -5.29 11.73
C GLY A 136 -14.44 -6.51 11.63
N GLN A 137 -15.01 -7.67 11.27
CA GLN A 137 -14.24 -8.90 11.08
C GLN A 137 -13.33 -8.83 9.84
N SER A 138 -13.79 -8.25 8.73
CA SER A 138 -12.94 -8.05 7.55
C SER A 138 -11.75 -7.15 7.87
N LEU A 139 -11.96 -6.08 8.63
CA LEU A 139 -10.89 -5.21 9.09
C LEU A 139 -9.96 -5.90 10.09
N ALA A 140 -10.50 -6.71 10.99
CA ALA A 140 -9.68 -7.52 11.90
C ALA A 140 -8.72 -8.43 11.11
N ARG A 141 -9.21 -9.16 10.10
CA ARG A 141 -8.36 -9.98 9.21
C ARG A 141 -7.28 -9.15 8.52
N LEU A 142 -7.65 -7.98 7.99
CA LEU A 142 -6.69 -7.05 7.41
C LEU A 142 -5.59 -6.66 8.41
N LEU A 143 -5.92 -6.37 9.66
CA LEU A 143 -4.90 -6.08 10.68
C LEU A 143 -4.01 -7.31 10.95
N VAL A 144 -4.58 -8.51 11.02
CA VAL A 144 -3.81 -9.76 11.21
C VAL A 144 -2.81 -9.99 10.08
N ASP A 145 -3.23 -9.78 8.83
CA ASP A 145 -2.39 -9.89 7.63
C ASP A 145 -1.20 -8.92 7.67
N HIS A 146 -1.35 -7.80 8.39
CA HIS A 146 -0.32 -6.78 8.57
C HIS A 146 0.43 -6.89 9.90
N GLY A 147 0.28 -8.00 10.63
CA GLY A 147 1.08 -8.31 11.83
C GLY A 147 0.37 -8.15 13.17
N ALA A 148 -0.92 -7.81 13.20
CA ALA A 148 -1.64 -7.82 14.48
C ALA A 148 -1.75 -9.24 15.05
N ARG A 149 -1.48 -9.39 16.35
CA ARG A 149 -1.64 -10.66 17.07
C ARG A 149 -2.58 -10.57 18.27
N ASN A 150 -2.96 -9.37 18.70
CA ASN A 150 -3.89 -9.17 19.81
C ASN A 150 -5.03 -8.25 19.37
N LEU A 151 -6.26 -8.75 19.41
CA LEU A 151 -7.45 -8.04 19.01
C LEU A 151 -8.43 -7.93 20.18
N ALA A 152 -8.94 -6.73 20.43
CA ALA A 152 -10.01 -6.48 21.38
C ALA A 152 -11.28 -6.06 20.64
N LEU A 153 -12.28 -6.93 20.59
CA LEU A 153 -13.50 -6.70 19.82
C LEU A 153 -14.64 -6.24 20.76
N LEU A 154 -15.12 -5.01 20.56
CA LEU A 154 -16.23 -4.47 21.34
C LEU A 154 -17.54 -4.76 20.61
N SER A 155 -18.49 -5.37 21.30
CA SER A 155 -19.85 -5.63 20.79
C SER A 155 -20.83 -5.62 21.96
N ARG A 156 -22.03 -5.09 21.76
CA ARG A 156 -23.09 -5.13 22.79
C ARG A 156 -23.46 -6.56 23.18
N GLY A 157 -23.49 -7.47 22.21
CA GLY A 157 -23.81 -8.88 22.44
C GLY A 157 -22.65 -9.70 23.00
N GLY A 158 -21.44 -9.15 23.07
CA GLY A 158 -20.26 -9.88 23.54
C GLY A 158 -20.10 -11.25 22.88
N LEU A 159 -19.82 -12.27 23.69
CA LEU A 159 -19.68 -13.67 23.26
C LEU A 159 -20.97 -14.30 22.75
N ASP A 160 -22.14 -13.76 23.11
CA ASP A 160 -23.44 -14.22 22.60
C ASP A 160 -23.73 -13.72 21.18
N SER A 161 -22.84 -12.90 20.60
CA SER A 161 -22.97 -12.48 19.21
C SER A 161 -22.84 -13.71 18.29
N PRO A 162 -23.73 -13.90 17.29
CA PRO A 162 -23.78 -15.12 16.47
C PRO A 162 -22.45 -15.52 15.79
N SER A 163 -21.61 -14.53 15.50
CA SER A 163 -20.33 -14.71 14.81
C SER A 163 -19.11 -14.81 15.75
N ALA A 164 -19.29 -14.64 17.07
CA ALA A 164 -18.20 -14.54 18.03
C ALA A 164 -17.38 -15.84 18.10
N GLU A 165 -18.04 -16.96 18.37
CA GLU A 165 -17.36 -18.25 18.57
C GLU A 165 -16.58 -18.67 17.32
N THR A 166 -17.22 -18.60 16.15
CA THR A 166 -16.60 -18.94 14.86
C THR A 166 -15.39 -18.05 14.58
N PHE A 167 -15.52 -16.74 14.79
CA PHE A 167 -14.42 -15.80 14.53
C PHE A 167 -13.25 -15.98 15.49
N ILE A 168 -13.52 -16.23 16.77
CA ILE A 168 -12.46 -16.51 17.76
C ILE A 168 -11.68 -17.77 17.36
N LYS A 169 -12.38 -18.84 16.95
CA LYS A 169 -11.75 -20.09 16.49
C LYS A 169 -10.86 -19.85 15.27
N GLU A 170 -11.39 -19.16 14.26
CA GLU A 170 -10.65 -18.79 13.04
C GLU A 170 -9.36 -18.01 13.36
N MET A 171 -9.44 -17.02 14.24
CA MET A 171 -8.28 -16.22 14.64
C MET A 171 -7.28 -17.03 15.49
N ALA A 172 -7.76 -17.93 16.33
CA ALA A 172 -6.89 -18.80 17.13
C ALA A 172 -6.07 -19.77 16.26
N GLU A 173 -6.63 -20.26 15.14
CA GLU A 173 -5.92 -21.13 14.18
C GLU A 173 -4.71 -20.44 13.55
N VAL A 174 -4.75 -19.12 13.41
CA VAL A 174 -3.65 -18.29 12.89
C VAL A 174 -2.80 -17.64 13.99
N GLY A 175 -2.95 -18.08 15.25
CA GLY A 175 -2.13 -17.64 16.37
C GLY A 175 -2.46 -16.23 16.88
N VAL A 176 -3.69 -15.75 16.66
CA VAL A 176 -4.15 -14.43 17.11
C VAL A 176 -4.98 -14.57 18.38
N ALA A 177 -4.60 -13.81 19.41
CA ALA A 177 -5.37 -13.68 20.64
C ALA A 177 -6.53 -12.70 20.44
N VAL A 178 -7.77 -13.19 20.56
CA VAL A 178 -8.98 -12.37 20.47
C VAL A 178 -9.64 -12.29 21.83
N LYS A 179 -9.81 -11.06 22.33
CA LYS A 179 -10.65 -10.77 23.50
C LYS A 179 -11.94 -10.10 23.05
N VAL A 180 -13.06 -10.75 23.30
CA VAL A 180 -14.39 -10.17 23.06
C VAL A 180 -14.88 -9.51 24.33
N LEU A 181 -15.25 -8.24 24.23
CA LEU A 181 -15.73 -7.42 25.34
C LEU A 181 -17.18 -7.04 25.08
N ALA A 182 -18.07 -7.46 25.97
CA ALA A 182 -19.47 -7.02 25.98
C ALA A 182 -19.51 -5.54 26.34
N CYS A 183 -19.74 -4.67 25.35
CA CYS A 183 -19.62 -3.23 25.52
C CYS A 183 -20.57 -2.45 24.60
N ASP A 184 -21.39 -1.57 25.19
CA ASP A 184 -22.01 -0.46 24.46
C ASP A 184 -21.05 0.72 24.48
N ILE A 185 -20.41 1.02 23.35
CA ILE A 185 -19.46 2.13 23.27
C ILE A 185 -20.10 3.50 23.54
N GLY A 186 -21.41 3.64 23.34
CA GLY A 186 -22.15 4.86 23.66
C GLY A 186 -22.38 5.06 25.15
N ASP A 187 -22.10 4.05 25.97
CA ASP A 187 -22.18 4.11 27.43
C ASP A 187 -20.77 4.31 28.04
N ASP A 188 -20.59 5.41 28.78
CA ASP A 188 -19.28 5.77 29.35
C ASP A 188 -18.79 4.73 30.37
N GLY A 189 -19.70 4.19 31.19
CA GLY A 189 -19.39 3.17 32.20
C GLY A 189 -19.00 1.84 31.58
N SER A 190 -19.77 1.38 30.59
CA SER A 190 -19.47 0.16 29.83
C SER A 190 -18.13 0.27 29.11
N MET A 191 -17.84 1.42 28.48
CA MET A 191 -16.58 1.65 27.79
C MET A 191 -15.39 1.60 28.76
N LYS A 192 -15.51 2.28 29.90
CA LYS A 192 -14.47 2.28 30.93
C LYS A 192 -14.21 0.87 31.45
N ALA A 193 -15.26 0.12 31.81
CA ALA A 193 -15.13 -1.24 32.30
C ALA A 193 -14.46 -2.18 31.28
N ALA A 194 -14.82 -2.07 30.00
CA ALA A 194 -14.22 -2.87 28.93
C ALA A 194 -12.73 -2.56 28.73
N LEU A 195 -12.31 -1.29 28.84
CA LEU A 195 -10.90 -0.92 28.71
C LEU A 195 -10.08 -1.28 29.94
N ASP A 196 -10.64 -1.15 31.15
CA ASP A 196 -9.99 -1.59 32.39
C ASP A 196 -9.72 -3.12 32.32
N ASP A 197 -10.69 -3.90 31.85
CA ASP A 197 -10.53 -5.34 31.63
C ASP A 197 -9.52 -5.65 30.50
N CYS A 198 -9.49 -4.86 29.43
CA CYS A 198 -8.50 -5.01 28.37
C CYS A 198 -7.07 -4.76 28.87
N ALA A 199 -6.86 -3.65 29.60
CA ALA A 199 -5.56 -3.26 30.14
C ALA A 199 -5.01 -4.26 31.17
N GLY A 200 -5.89 -4.97 31.88
CA GLY A 200 -5.51 -5.99 32.85
C GLY A 200 -5.04 -7.32 32.26
N THR A 201 -5.39 -7.64 31.01
CA THR A 201 -5.14 -8.97 30.43
C THR A 201 -4.46 -8.98 29.06
N MET A 202 -4.35 -7.83 28.39
CA MET A 202 -3.84 -7.73 27.02
C MET A 202 -2.62 -6.79 26.97
N PRO A 203 -1.78 -6.86 25.93
CA PRO A 203 -0.72 -5.88 25.71
C PRO A 203 -1.25 -4.46 25.50
N PRO A 204 -0.38 -3.42 25.52
CA PRO A 204 -0.79 -2.03 25.36
C PRO A 204 -1.59 -1.78 24.08
N ILE A 205 -2.64 -0.96 24.17
CA ILE A 205 -3.45 -0.59 23.01
C ILE A 205 -2.66 0.39 22.15
N ARG A 206 -2.51 0.08 20.85
CA ARG A 206 -1.79 0.93 19.89
C ARG A 206 -2.64 1.39 18.71
N GLY A 207 -3.87 0.91 18.58
CA GLY A 207 -4.75 1.38 17.53
C GLY A 207 -6.20 1.03 17.78
N VAL A 208 -7.07 1.85 17.18
CA VAL A 208 -8.51 1.65 17.26
C VAL A 208 -9.18 1.86 15.90
N ILE A 209 -10.17 1.03 15.61
CA ILE A 209 -11.13 1.22 14.53
C ILE A 209 -12.54 1.30 15.11
N GLN A 210 -13.21 2.43 14.88
CA GLN A 210 -14.64 2.58 15.11
C GLN A 210 -15.38 2.09 13.86
N ALA A 211 -15.97 0.90 13.94
CA ALA A 211 -16.85 0.32 12.92
C ALA A 211 -18.29 0.15 13.43
N ALA A 212 -18.56 0.48 14.70
CA ALA A 212 -19.88 0.30 15.29
C ALA A 212 -20.89 1.27 14.67
N THR A 213 -22.05 0.71 14.33
CA THR A 213 -23.16 1.47 13.77
C THR A 213 -24.47 0.81 14.17
N VAL A 214 -25.52 1.61 14.24
CA VAL A 214 -26.89 1.16 14.47
C VAL A 214 -27.72 1.73 13.34
N TYR A 215 -28.58 0.89 12.76
CA TYR A 215 -29.50 1.28 11.70
C TYR A 215 -30.91 1.31 12.27
N ARG A 216 -31.50 2.50 12.35
CA ARG A 216 -32.95 2.69 12.56
C ARG A 216 -33.45 3.55 11.41
N ASP A 217 -33.63 2.90 10.27
CA ASP A 217 -34.02 3.57 9.04
C ASP A 217 -35.54 3.74 9.03
N ALA A 218 -35.99 4.97 8.81
CA ALA A 218 -37.39 5.30 8.66
C ALA A 218 -37.54 6.56 7.81
N ILE A 219 -38.61 6.64 7.03
CA ILE A 219 -39.02 7.90 6.41
C ILE A 219 -39.25 8.95 7.51
N PHE A 220 -38.95 10.20 7.20
CA PHE A 220 -38.88 11.26 8.21
C PHE A 220 -40.17 11.41 9.04
N ASP A 221 -41.34 11.25 8.41
CA ASP A 221 -42.65 11.32 9.07
C ASP A 221 -42.85 10.29 10.19
N ASN A 222 -42.20 9.12 10.07
CA ASN A 222 -42.25 8.03 11.06
C ASN A 222 -40.98 7.95 11.92
N PHE A 223 -40.03 8.87 11.72
CA PHE A 223 -38.73 8.80 12.36
C PHE A 223 -38.79 9.42 13.75
N THR A 224 -38.74 8.57 14.77
CA THR A 224 -38.92 9.02 16.16
C THR A 224 -37.64 9.61 16.74
N PHE A 225 -37.78 10.34 17.85
CA PHE A 225 -36.63 10.83 18.59
C PHE A 225 -35.78 9.69 19.20
N GLU A 226 -36.41 8.55 19.53
CA GLU A 226 -35.69 7.36 19.98
C GLU A 226 -34.83 6.79 18.86
N ASP A 227 -35.36 6.70 17.64
CA ASP A 227 -34.60 6.27 16.46
C ASP A 227 -33.43 7.22 16.15
N TRP A 228 -33.65 8.53 16.29
CA TRP A 228 -32.59 9.54 16.20
C TRP A 228 -31.47 9.26 17.21
N GLN A 229 -31.81 9.17 18.49
CA GLN A 229 -30.83 8.93 19.54
C GLN A 229 -30.07 7.60 19.32
N ALA A 230 -30.77 6.54 18.93
CA ALA A 230 -30.19 5.23 18.68
C ALA A 230 -29.16 5.25 17.53
N ASN A 231 -29.45 5.93 16.42
CA ASN A 231 -28.52 6.08 15.30
C ASN A 231 -27.26 6.87 15.70
N LEU A 232 -27.43 8.00 16.40
CA LEU A 232 -26.32 8.89 16.73
C LEU A 232 -25.43 8.31 17.83
N ARG A 233 -26.00 7.58 18.81
CA ARG A 233 -25.29 7.13 20.01
C ARG A 233 -23.98 6.40 19.71
N ALA A 234 -23.98 5.47 18.76
CA ALA A 234 -22.79 4.68 18.44
C ALA A 234 -21.68 5.48 17.75
N LYS A 235 -22.05 6.48 16.94
CA LYS A 235 -21.09 7.32 16.19
C LYS A 235 -20.62 8.52 16.99
N VAL A 236 -21.54 9.26 17.58
CA VAL A 236 -21.25 10.50 18.32
C VAL A 236 -20.68 10.17 19.69
N GLN A 237 -21.52 9.66 20.59
CA GLN A 237 -21.10 9.36 21.97
C GLN A 237 -20.06 8.23 21.99
N GLY A 238 -20.22 7.22 21.14
CA GLY A 238 -19.27 6.12 21.01
C GLY A 238 -17.86 6.56 20.63
N SER A 239 -17.72 7.40 19.60
CA SER A 239 -16.40 7.92 19.21
C SER A 239 -15.82 8.87 20.26
N TRP A 240 -16.67 9.66 20.93
CA TRP A 240 -16.23 10.52 22.03
C TRP A 240 -15.71 9.71 23.23
N ASN A 241 -16.41 8.65 23.62
CA ASN A 241 -15.99 7.76 24.69
C ASN A 241 -14.66 7.06 24.34
N LEU A 242 -14.52 6.56 23.11
CA LEU A 242 -13.26 6.00 22.61
C LEU A 242 -12.13 7.04 22.71
N HIS A 243 -12.34 8.26 22.23
CA HIS A 243 -11.36 9.34 22.30
C HIS A 243 -10.94 9.67 23.76
N ARG A 244 -11.90 9.65 24.68
CA ARG A 244 -11.70 10.03 26.08
C ARG A 244 -10.94 8.96 26.86
N HIS A 245 -11.28 7.68 26.67
CA HIS A 245 -10.77 6.59 27.51
C HIS A 245 -9.58 5.83 26.92
N LEU A 246 -9.32 5.94 25.62
CA LEU A 246 -8.14 5.31 25.02
C LEU A 246 -6.85 6.08 25.35
N PRO A 247 -5.69 5.39 25.36
CA PRO A 247 -4.38 6.02 25.48
C PRO A 247 -4.17 7.07 24.38
N LYS A 248 -3.41 8.12 24.71
CA LYS A 248 -3.12 9.22 23.77
C LYS A 248 -1.98 8.91 22.80
N ASP A 249 -1.17 7.90 23.11
CA ASP A 249 0.02 7.48 22.39
C ASP A 249 -0.22 6.32 21.42
N ILE A 250 -1.45 6.17 20.91
CA ILE A 250 -1.78 5.19 19.87
C ILE A 250 -1.22 5.60 18.50
N ASP A 251 -0.92 4.61 17.67
CA ASP A 251 -0.41 4.79 16.30
C ASP A 251 -1.50 5.26 15.34
N PHE A 252 -2.76 4.87 15.58
CA PHE A 252 -3.89 5.29 14.75
C PHE A 252 -5.23 5.28 15.48
N PHE A 253 -6.11 6.19 15.06
CA PHE A 253 -7.53 6.23 15.41
C PHE A 253 -8.33 6.37 14.11
N VAL A 254 -9.04 5.32 13.70
CA VAL A 254 -9.79 5.29 12.44
C VAL A 254 -11.28 5.22 12.73
N MET A 255 -12.07 6.06 12.06
CA MET A 255 -13.53 6.03 12.12
C MET A 255 -14.08 5.70 10.73
N LEU A 256 -14.95 4.71 10.64
CA LEU A 256 -15.61 4.40 9.37
C LEU A 256 -16.75 5.39 9.15
N GLY A 257 -16.62 6.24 8.13
CA GLY A 257 -17.70 7.09 7.66
C GLY A 257 -18.57 6.40 6.60
N SER A 258 -19.51 7.17 6.03
CA SER A 258 -20.32 6.75 4.90
C SER A 258 -20.58 7.92 3.97
N VAL A 259 -20.65 7.66 2.66
CA VAL A 259 -21.08 8.64 1.66
C VAL A 259 -22.49 9.18 1.93
N ALA A 260 -23.31 8.43 2.67
CA ALA A 260 -24.62 8.89 3.13
C ALA A 260 -24.55 10.14 4.02
N GLY A 261 -23.44 10.36 4.75
CA GLY A 261 -23.21 11.59 5.51
C GLY A 261 -22.88 12.80 4.64
N LEU A 262 -22.51 12.59 3.37
CA LEU A 262 -22.19 13.65 2.40
C LEU A 262 -23.35 13.93 1.44
N MET A 263 -23.91 12.88 0.84
CA MET A 263 -24.96 13.00 -0.18
C MET A 263 -26.37 12.85 0.38
N GLY A 264 -26.51 12.31 1.59
CA GLY A 264 -27.79 11.87 2.13
C GLY A 264 -28.31 10.59 1.46
N HIS A 265 -29.24 9.94 2.14
CA HIS A 265 -30.04 8.85 1.58
C HIS A 265 -31.45 8.90 2.16
N VAL A 266 -32.45 8.58 1.34
CA VAL A 266 -33.85 8.58 1.79
C VAL A 266 -33.98 7.59 2.95
N SER A 267 -34.74 7.96 3.98
CA SER A 267 -34.96 7.20 5.22
C SER A 267 -33.77 7.03 6.18
N GLN A 268 -32.61 7.66 5.90
CA GLN A 268 -31.38 7.49 6.69
C GLN A 268 -30.92 8.78 7.38
N ALA A 269 -31.85 9.62 7.82
CA ALA A 269 -31.52 10.93 8.42
C ALA A 269 -30.59 10.80 9.64
N GLY A 270 -30.90 9.89 10.58
CA GLY A 270 -30.04 9.68 11.76
C GLY A 270 -28.69 9.05 11.42
N TYR A 271 -28.67 8.09 10.50
CA TYR A 271 -27.42 7.46 10.06
C TYR A 271 -26.50 8.47 9.36
N ALA A 272 -27.04 9.30 8.46
CA ALA A 272 -26.29 10.37 7.81
C ALA A 272 -25.73 11.35 8.86
N ALA A 273 -26.57 11.83 9.78
CA ALA A 273 -26.15 12.76 10.83
C ALA A 273 -25.02 12.19 11.71
N GLY A 274 -25.11 10.91 12.10
CA GLY A 274 -24.07 10.24 12.86
C GLY A 274 -22.74 10.12 12.11
N ASN A 275 -22.75 9.96 10.78
CA ASN A 275 -21.52 9.88 9.98
C ASN A 275 -20.90 11.25 9.66
N THR A 276 -21.62 12.35 9.85
CA THR A 276 -21.13 13.72 9.60
C THR A 276 -20.48 14.36 10.83
N PHE A 277 -20.77 13.85 12.05
CA PHE A 277 -20.15 14.30 13.29
C PHE A 277 -18.66 13.96 13.35
#